data_AF-A0A9P6YTX4-F1
#
_entry.id   AF-A0A9P6YTX4-F1
#
_cell.length_a   1.000
_cell.length_b   1.000
_cell.length_c   1.000
_cell.angle_alpha   90.00
_cell.angle_beta   90.00
_cell.angle_gamma   90.00
#
_symmetry.space_group_name_H-M   'P 1'
#
loop_
_entity.id
_entity.type
_entity.pdbx_description
1 polymer ?
#
loop_
_entity_poly.entity_id
_entity_poly.type
_entity_poly.pdbx_seq_one_letter_code
_entity_poly.pdbx_strand_id
1 'polypeptide(L)'
;MALAANSSVEQTEYSAELLDQIPIKYILNHVETYQEGEAYKAIYSDMLAVSANLFPELFEVSSFLIQEGKEMDMLWDTEMKRRKGNMKKVNLEQLEFIFSQHDTNHSHVLDVLSQLEYAPITAIEGYANCMLSIFLPLCLDRKLDVRIAEGFVSAWESLNSIIPHSLWVMTINGLTGENHTLYDLIQDIRIVFRCDERVFRSQYILPVWLHVLTCLRTTSKHRIWKRYHSVYSKQTNHTHFNSRNVLALTNAQDTAMLQLLLELCLETPTDKNNKECLEKSRRLICSFIHSIFIDGDREMILAKILHFQTYSTELIPIVVDLIPSLYIVLGFIPELTRQPQVDKQVFGILLACYLCEKYPLENYLMTAEKYVLPRLMKIAFPITKEGHPSPTCMPSEALVQAIPGFVHLARAFPHFGPQILRAFDNIAKGLPQPKEFIGQESSSKIILVLHLHKVLKDSRDLVQVEVDKMDQS
;
A
#
# COMPACT_ATOMS: atom_id res chain seq x y z
N MET A 1 -61.42 -14.32 -26.13
CA MET A 1 -61.18 -14.23 -24.69
C MET A 1 -60.07 -15.22 -24.33
N ALA A 2 -58.83 -14.87 -24.66
CA ALA A 2 -57.64 -15.65 -24.32
C ALA A 2 -56.74 -14.72 -23.49
N LEU A 3 -56.69 -14.98 -22.19
CA LEU A 3 -55.80 -14.32 -21.24
C LEU A 3 -54.38 -14.82 -21.51
N ALA A 4 -53.57 -14.01 -22.20
CA ALA A 4 -52.13 -14.16 -22.17
C ALA A 4 -51.66 -13.77 -20.76
N ALA A 5 -51.21 -14.75 -19.99
CA ALA A 5 -50.56 -14.53 -18.71
C ALA A 5 -49.21 -13.83 -18.93
N ASN A 6 -49.21 -12.50 -18.88
CA ASN A 6 -48.01 -11.72 -18.60
C ASN A 6 -47.69 -11.89 -17.12
N SER A 7 -46.96 -12.94 -16.77
CA SER A 7 -46.30 -13.08 -15.48
C SER A 7 -44.79 -12.95 -15.65
N SER A 8 -44.34 -11.79 -16.12
CA SER A 8 -42.98 -11.33 -15.81
C SER A 8 -43.00 -10.88 -14.34
N VAL A 9 -42.87 -11.84 -13.42
CA VAL A 9 -42.63 -11.52 -12.01
C VAL A 9 -41.38 -10.64 -11.99
N GLU A 10 -41.52 -9.38 -11.56
CA GLU A 10 -40.38 -8.51 -11.29
C GLU A 10 -39.49 -9.26 -10.29
N GLN A 11 -38.34 -9.73 -10.76
CA GLN A 11 -37.35 -10.35 -9.90
C GLN A 11 -36.85 -9.26 -8.95
N THR A 12 -37.25 -9.35 -7.70
CA THR A 12 -36.75 -8.49 -6.63
C THR A 12 -35.36 -8.97 -6.25
N GLU A 13 -34.34 -8.16 -6.52
CA GLU A 13 -33.00 -8.42 -6.04
C GLU A 13 -32.97 -8.29 -4.51
N TYR A 14 -32.31 -9.24 -3.83
CA TYR A 14 -32.06 -9.13 -2.39
C TYR A 14 -31.21 -7.88 -2.09
N SER A 15 -31.45 -7.26 -0.93
CA SER A 15 -30.62 -6.14 -0.50
C SER A 15 -29.18 -6.58 -0.28
N ALA A 16 -28.23 -5.68 -0.58
CA ALA A 16 -26.82 -5.94 -0.32
C ALA A 16 -26.55 -6.21 1.17
N GLU A 17 -27.29 -5.52 2.06
CA GLU A 17 -27.21 -5.73 3.51
C GLU A 17 -27.56 -7.16 3.93
N LEU A 18 -28.56 -7.78 3.29
CA LEU A 18 -28.90 -9.17 3.60
C LEU A 18 -27.78 -10.12 3.16
N LEU A 19 -27.18 -9.88 2.00
CA LEU A 19 -26.07 -10.70 1.49
C LEU A 19 -24.83 -10.59 2.38
N ASP A 20 -24.57 -9.40 2.92
CA ASP A 20 -23.43 -9.12 3.80
C ASP A 20 -23.58 -9.76 5.20
N GLN A 21 -24.79 -10.14 5.59
CA GLN A 21 -25.06 -10.85 6.85
C GLN A 21 -24.87 -12.37 6.74
N ILE A 22 -24.72 -12.92 5.54
CA ILE A 22 -24.59 -14.37 5.35
C ILE A 22 -23.15 -14.78 5.71
N PRO A 23 -22.93 -15.67 6.69
CA PRO A 23 -21.58 -16.07 7.09
C PRO A 23 -21.02 -17.13 6.14
N ILE A 24 -20.65 -16.71 4.92
CA ILE A 24 -20.26 -17.61 3.81
C ILE A 24 -19.03 -18.43 4.15
N LYS A 25 -18.00 -17.80 4.73
CA LYS A 25 -16.78 -18.47 5.19
C LYS A 25 -17.10 -19.59 6.19
N TYR A 26 -17.98 -19.34 7.16
CA TYR A 26 -18.44 -20.38 8.09
C TYR A 26 -19.17 -21.51 7.37
N ILE A 27 -20.07 -21.20 6.43
CA ILE A 27 -20.79 -22.21 5.65
C ILE A 27 -19.82 -23.09 4.87
N LEU A 28 -18.83 -22.50 4.21
CA LEU A 28 -17.79 -23.23 3.46
C LEU A 28 -16.97 -24.12 4.39
N ASN A 29 -16.48 -23.58 5.52
CA ASN A 29 -15.74 -24.36 6.51
C ASN A 29 -16.58 -25.54 7.05
N HIS A 30 -17.89 -25.35 7.26
CA HIS A 30 -18.78 -26.42 7.67
C HIS A 30 -18.94 -27.49 6.59
N VAL A 31 -19.10 -27.07 5.34
CA VAL A 31 -19.23 -27.96 4.18
C VAL A 31 -17.95 -28.81 3.99
N GLU A 32 -16.78 -28.23 4.24
CA GLU A 32 -15.48 -28.91 4.15
C GLU A 32 -15.24 -29.88 5.33
N THR A 33 -15.62 -29.50 6.55
CA THR A 33 -15.26 -30.25 7.77
C THR A 33 -16.31 -31.28 8.18
N TYR A 34 -17.59 -31.08 7.82
CA TYR A 34 -18.67 -31.96 8.24
C TYR A 34 -18.58 -33.32 7.55
N GLN A 35 -18.49 -34.39 8.35
CA GLN A 35 -18.27 -35.76 7.88
C GLN A 35 -17.06 -35.87 6.93
N GLU A 36 -15.97 -35.17 7.24
CA GLU A 36 -14.74 -35.14 6.43
C GLU A 36 -14.99 -34.68 4.98
N GLY A 37 -16.03 -33.87 4.76
CA GLY A 37 -16.40 -33.32 3.45
C GLY A 37 -17.18 -34.29 2.55
N GLU A 38 -17.37 -35.55 2.95
CA GLU A 38 -18.07 -36.54 2.11
C GLU A 38 -19.57 -36.24 1.96
N ALA A 39 -20.19 -35.62 2.96
CA ALA A 39 -21.62 -35.28 2.94
C ALA A 39 -22.01 -34.32 1.81
N TYR A 40 -21.10 -33.39 1.47
CA TYR A 40 -21.38 -32.27 0.56
C TYR A 40 -20.46 -32.24 -0.66
N LYS A 41 -19.67 -33.29 -0.87
CA LYS A 41 -18.72 -33.44 -1.98
C LYS A 41 -19.31 -33.12 -3.35
N ALA A 42 -20.57 -33.46 -3.58
CA ALA A 42 -21.27 -33.24 -4.84
C ALA A 42 -21.61 -31.77 -5.12
N ILE A 43 -21.78 -30.94 -4.09
CA ILE A 43 -22.16 -29.51 -4.23
C ILE A 43 -21.02 -28.56 -3.91
N TYR A 44 -19.95 -29.06 -3.27
CA TYR A 44 -18.85 -28.24 -2.78
C TYR A 44 -18.17 -27.42 -3.88
N SER A 45 -17.88 -28.02 -5.03
CA SER A 45 -17.24 -27.31 -6.16
C SER A 45 -18.07 -26.13 -6.65
N ASP A 46 -19.39 -26.31 -6.73
CA ASP A 46 -20.31 -25.29 -7.21
C ASP A 46 -20.49 -24.19 -6.16
N MET A 47 -20.61 -24.56 -4.87
CA MET A 47 -20.68 -23.59 -3.77
C MET A 47 -19.42 -22.76 -3.66
N LEU A 48 -18.24 -23.38 -3.79
CA LEU A 48 -16.96 -22.69 -3.78
C LEU A 48 -16.84 -21.73 -4.96
N ALA A 49 -17.19 -22.19 -6.18
CA ALA A 49 -17.15 -21.35 -7.37
C ALA A 49 -18.11 -20.15 -7.28
N VAL A 50 -19.32 -20.35 -6.76
CA VAL A 50 -20.28 -19.25 -6.55
C VAL A 50 -19.78 -18.28 -5.50
N SER A 51 -19.24 -18.78 -4.39
CA SER A 51 -18.71 -17.96 -3.30
C SER A 51 -17.51 -17.12 -3.76
N ALA A 52 -16.56 -17.72 -4.49
CA ALA A 52 -15.40 -17.03 -5.04
C ALA A 52 -15.78 -15.95 -6.06
N ASN A 53 -16.83 -16.20 -6.85
CA ASN A 53 -17.32 -15.23 -7.82
C ASN A 53 -18.10 -14.07 -7.19
N LEU A 54 -18.84 -14.31 -6.10
CA LEU A 54 -19.69 -13.29 -5.47
C LEU A 54 -18.98 -12.50 -4.36
N PHE A 55 -18.01 -13.11 -3.70
CA PHE A 55 -17.30 -12.56 -2.54
C PHE A 55 -15.79 -12.84 -2.62
N PRO A 56 -15.10 -12.35 -3.68
CA PRO A 56 -13.67 -12.62 -3.87
C PRO A 56 -12.79 -12.16 -2.70
N GLU A 57 -13.23 -11.15 -1.93
CA GLU A 57 -12.53 -10.68 -0.73
C GLU A 57 -12.36 -11.72 0.37
N LEU A 58 -13.21 -12.76 0.39
CA LEU A 58 -13.14 -13.86 1.36
C LEU A 58 -12.07 -14.89 0.98
N PHE A 59 -11.57 -14.80 -0.26
CA PHE A 59 -10.62 -15.74 -0.85
C PHE A 59 -9.23 -15.13 -1.01
N GLU A 60 -8.92 -14.15 -0.18
CA GLU A 60 -7.61 -13.51 -0.15
C GLU A 60 -6.53 -14.53 0.27
N VAL A 61 -5.42 -14.57 -0.48
CA VAL A 61 -4.43 -15.67 -0.41
C VAL A 61 -3.75 -15.72 0.96
N SER A 62 -3.42 -14.57 1.55
CA SER A 62 -2.75 -14.57 2.86
C SER A 62 -3.66 -15.13 3.95
N SER A 63 -4.97 -14.88 3.88
CA SER A 63 -5.96 -15.46 4.78
C SER A 63 -5.96 -16.99 4.75
N PHE A 64 -5.81 -17.59 3.57
CA PHE A 64 -5.72 -19.06 3.44
C PHE A 64 -4.38 -19.61 3.94
N LEU A 65 -3.28 -18.93 3.66
CA LEU A 65 -1.96 -19.35 4.15
C LEU A 65 -1.90 -19.33 5.68
N ILE A 66 -2.52 -18.33 6.31
CA ILE A 66 -2.66 -18.25 7.77
C ILE A 66 -3.48 -19.43 8.29
N GLN A 67 -4.60 -19.75 7.64
CA GLN A 67 -5.46 -20.88 8.03
C GLN A 67 -4.72 -22.22 7.92
N GLU A 68 -4.04 -22.48 6.80
CA GLU A 68 -3.26 -23.70 6.58
C GLU A 68 -2.11 -23.83 7.61
N GLY A 69 -1.43 -22.73 7.92
CA GLY A 69 -0.39 -22.71 8.96
C GLY A 69 -0.94 -23.15 10.32
N LYS A 70 -2.10 -22.63 10.72
CA LYS A 70 -2.75 -23.02 11.98
C LYS A 70 -3.20 -24.48 12.00
N GLU A 71 -3.70 -24.99 10.88
CA GLU A 71 -4.05 -26.40 10.74
C GLU A 71 -2.82 -27.31 10.87
N MET A 72 -1.68 -26.91 10.30
CA MET A 72 -0.41 -27.62 10.49
C MET A 72 0.00 -27.62 11.97
N ASP A 73 0.02 -26.47 12.64
CA ASP A 73 0.40 -26.37 14.06
C ASP A 73 -0.50 -27.26 14.95
N MET A 74 -1.80 -27.30 14.64
CA MET A 74 -2.80 -28.14 15.31
C MET A 74 -2.57 -29.65 15.16
N LEU A 75 -1.93 -30.10 14.07
CA LEU A 75 -1.59 -31.51 13.89
C LEU A 75 -0.52 -31.97 14.88
N TRP A 76 0.43 -31.09 15.20
CA TRP A 76 1.57 -31.37 16.07
C TRP A 76 1.28 -31.11 17.57
N ASP A 77 0.31 -30.26 17.90
CA ASP A 77 -0.02 -29.91 19.28
C ASP A 77 -1.17 -30.78 19.87
N THR A 78 -0.79 -31.81 20.62
CA THR A 78 -1.74 -32.71 21.31
C THR A 78 -2.45 -32.04 22.50
N GLU A 79 -1.89 -30.96 23.06
CA GLU A 79 -2.46 -30.19 24.17
C GLU A 79 -3.59 -29.27 23.66
N MET A 80 -3.43 -28.67 22.48
CA MET A 80 -4.48 -27.91 21.77
C MET A 80 -5.71 -28.76 21.46
N LYS A 81 -5.53 -30.01 21.00
CA LYS A 81 -6.65 -30.96 20.79
C LYS A 81 -7.42 -31.24 22.08
N ARG A 82 -6.74 -31.22 23.22
CA ARG A 82 -7.34 -31.42 24.55
C ARG A 82 -8.08 -30.17 25.05
N ARG A 83 -7.59 -28.97 24.71
CA ARG A 83 -8.29 -27.68 24.95
C ARG A 83 -9.63 -27.61 24.19
N LYS A 84 -9.68 -28.09 22.95
CA LYS A 84 -10.93 -28.20 22.15
C LYS A 84 -12.04 -29.00 22.85
N GLY A 85 -11.67 -30.04 23.60
CA GLY A 85 -12.62 -30.89 24.34
C GLY A 85 -13.10 -30.31 25.68
N ASN A 86 -12.40 -29.31 26.23
CA ASN A 86 -12.63 -28.75 27.56
C ASN A 86 -13.18 -27.31 27.53
N MET A 87 -13.86 -26.91 26.45
CA MET A 87 -14.42 -25.57 26.31
C MET A 87 -15.49 -25.33 27.40
N LYS A 88 -15.09 -24.62 28.46
CA LYS A 88 -16.05 -24.06 29.41
C LYS A 88 -16.80 -22.96 28.67
N LYS A 89 -18.14 -22.98 28.71
CA LYS A 89 -18.94 -21.85 28.24
C LYS A 89 -18.61 -20.65 29.13
N VAL A 90 -17.76 -19.75 28.64
CA VAL A 90 -17.45 -18.48 29.30
C VAL A 90 -18.54 -17.49 28.87
N ASN A 91 -19.20 -16.84 29.83
CA ASN A 91 -20.17 -15.79 29.51
C ASN A 91 -19.46 -14.48 29.13
N LEU A 92 -20.15 -13.59 28.40
CA LEU A 92 -19.62 -12.27 28.00
C LEU A 92 -19.06 -11.45 29.17
N GLU A 93 -19.78 -11.36 30.29
CA GLU A 93 -19.35 -10.62 31.48
C GLU A 93 -18.10 -11.24 32.15
N GLN A 94 -17.97 -12.56 32.06
CA GLN A 94 -16.78 -13.27 32.56
C GLN A 94 -15.58 -13.02 31.64
N LEU A 95 -15.81 -12.94 30.33
CA LEU A 95 -14.79 -12.64 29.34
C LEU A 95 -14.18 -11.25 29.56
N GLU A 96 -15.04 -10.24 29.76
CA GLU A 96 -14.62 -8.86 30.03
C GLU A 96 -13.78 -8.78 31.32
N PHE A 97 -14.22 -9.47 32.38
CA PHE A 97 -13.46 -9.55 33.63
C PHE A 97 -12.10 -10.23 33.43
N ILE A 98 -12.02 -11.31 32.66
CA ILE A 98 -10.76 -12.03 32.42
C ILE A 98 -9.79 -11.17 31.60
N PHE A 99 -10.28 -10.52 30.54
CA PHE A 99 -9.46 -9.64 29.71
C PHE A 99 -9.01 -8.38 30.46
N SER A 100 -9.81 -7.90 31.43
CA SER A 100 -9.38 -6.81 32.33
C SER A 100 -8.19 -7.20 33.23
N GLN A 101 -7.95 -8.50 33.46
CA GLN A 101 -6.83 -9.03 34.25
C GLN A 101 -5.55 -9.30 33.44
N HIS A 102 -5.43 -8.74 32.23
CA HIS A 102 -4.30 -8.97 31.32
C HIS A 102 -2.92 -8.73 31.94
N ASP A 103 -2.77 -7.86 32.94
CA ASP A 103 -1.49 -7.60 33.63
C ASP A 103 -1.14 -8.60 34.73
N THR A 104 -2.13 -9.36 35.23
CA THR A 104 -1.98 -10.21 36.43
C THR A 104 -2.03 -11.70 36.12
N ASN A 105 -2.74 -12.10 35.04
CA ASN A 105 -2.95 -13.50 34.72
C ASN A 105 -2.81 -13.79 33.21
N HIS A 106 -1.57 -13.70 32.72
CA HIS A 106 -1.25 -13.84 31.29
C HIS A 106 -1.67 -15.21 30.73
N SER A 107 -1.47 -16.30 31.47
CA SER A 107 -1.80 -17.65 31.01
C SER A 107 -3.31 -17.85 30.81
N HIS A 108 -4.12 -17.32 31.73
CA HIS A 108 -5.57 -17.47 31.63
C HIS A 108 -6.15 -16.64 30.48
N VAL A 109 -5.62 -15.45 30.22
CA VAL A 109 -6.00 -14.64 29.06
C VAL A 109 -5.62 -15.34 27.74
N LEU A 110 -4.42 -15.91 27.64
CA LEU A 110 -3.98 -16.65 26.47
C LEU A 110 -4.83 -17.92 26.23
N ASP A 111 -5.14 -18.67 27.29
CA ASP A 111 -6.02 -19.83 27.20
C ASP A 111 -7.41 -19.43 26.69
N VAL A 112 -7.97 -18.31 27.17
CA VAL A 112 -9.28 -17.81 26.72
C VAL A 112 -9.24 -17.31 25.28
N LEU A 113 -8.19 -16.58 24.87
CA LEU A 113 -7.99 -16.16 23.47
C LEU A 113 -7.94 -17.37 22.53
N SER A 114 -7.24 -18.44 22.91
CA SER A 114 -7.21 -19.69 22.13
C SER A 114 -8.56 -20.42 22.08
N GLN A 115 -9.41 -20.25 23.11
CA GLN A 115 -10.75 -20.84 23.14
C GLN A 115 -11.73 -20.08 22.25
N LEU A 116 -11.53 -18.77 22.02
CA LEU A 116 -12.38 -17.97 21.14
C LEU A 116 -12.38 -18.48 19.69
N GLU A 117 -11.32 -19.15 19.27
CA GLU A 117 -11.22 -19.78 17.95
C GLU A 117 -12.30 -20.84 17.70
N TYR A 118 -12.83 -21.45 18.75
CA TYR A 118 -13.81 -22.54 18.69
C TYR A 118 -15.19 -22.14 19.21
N ALA A 119 -15.42 -20.86 19.47
CA ALA A 119 -16.68 -20.36 20.00
C ALA A 119 -17.85 -20.61 19.03
N PRO A 120 -19.09 -20.81 19.54
CA PRO A 120 -20.27 -20.97 18.69
C PRO A 120 -20.66 -19.63 18.05
N ILE A 121 -21.04 -19.65 16.76
CA ILE A 121 -21.34 -18.45 15.93
C ILE A 121 -22.20 -17.41 16.64
N THR A 122 -23.23 -17.85 17.36
CA THR A 122 -24.19 -16.96 18.02
C THR A 122 -23.57 -16.05 19.08
N ALA A 123 -22.43 -16.43 19.66
CA ALA A 123 -21.72 -15.65 20.66
C ALA A 123 -20.45 -14.98 20.12
N ILE A 124 -19.99 -15.35 18.91
CA ILE A 124 -18.72 -14.89 18.35
C ILE A 124 -18.68 -13.38 18.19
N GLU A 125 -19.74 -12.75 17.67
CA GLU A 125 -19.77 -11.29 17.48
C GLU A 125 -19.61 -10.53 18.81
N GLY A 126 -20.27 -11.00 19.86
CA GLY A 126 -20.14 -10.42 21.20
C GLY A 126 -18.73 -10.57 21.76
N TYR A 127 -18.11 -11.74 21.58
CA TYR A 127 -16.73 -11.99 22.01
C TYR A 127 -15.72 -11.17 21.21
N ALA A 128 -15.90 -11.06 19.89
CA ALA A 128 -15.07 -10.24 19.02
C ALA A 128 -15.12 -8.76 19.45
N ASN A 129 -16.32 -8.24 19.71
CA ASN A 129 -16.48 -6.86 20.16
C ASN A 129 -15.81 -6.61 21.53
N CYS A 130 -15.97 -7.53 22.49
CA CYS A 130 -15.31 -7.43 23.80
C CYS A 130 -13.78 -7.48 23.67
N MET A 131 -13.26 -8.42 22.88
CA MET A 131 -11.82 -8.56 22.60
C MET A 131 -11.24 -7.28 21.99
N LEU A 132 -11.88 -6.76 20.94
CA LEU A 132 -11.45 -5.54 20.26
C LEU A 132 -11.51 -4.33 21.21
N SER A 133 -12.60 -4.16 21.95
CA SER A 133 -12.77 -3.01 22.86
C SER A 133 -11.68 -2.92 23.93
N ILE A 134 -11.14 -4.05 24.38
CA ILE A 134 -10.11 -4.09 25.42
C ILE A 134 -8.70 -4.06 24.83
N PHE A 135 -8.38 -4.96 23.90
CA PHE A 135 -7.00 -5.14 23.46
C PHE A 135 -6.56 -4.13 22.41
N LEU A 136 -7.46 -3.60 21.60
CA LEU A 136 -7.09 -2.66 20.53
C LEU A 136 -6.49 -1.35 21.09
N PRO A 137 -7.07 -0.68 22.10
CA PRO A 137 -6.42 0.46 22.76
C PRO A 137 -5.10 0.10 23.45
N LEU A 138 -5.02 -1.06 24.11
CA LEU A 138 -3.83 -1.50 24.85
C LEU A 138 -2.64 -1.79 23.92
N CYS A 139 -2.90 -2.37 22.75
CA CYS A 139 -1.92 -2.59 21.69
C CYS A 139 -1.39 -1.27 21.10
N LEU A 140 -2.20 -0.22 21.05
CA LEU A 140 -1.78 1.12 20.60
C LEU A 140 -0.91 1.83 21.64
N ASP A 141 -1.20 1.62 22.92
CA ASP A 141 -0.45 2.19 24.05
C ASP A 141 0.93 1.52 24.28
N ARG A 142 1.23 0.40 23.60
CA ARG A 142 2.45 -0.41 23.80
C ARG A 142 2.65 -0.90 25.24
N LYS A 143 1.56 -1.00 26.00
CA LYS A 143 1.56 -1.48 27.40
C LYS A 143 1.38 -2.99 27.50
N LEU A 144 0.91 -3.63 26.43
CA LEU A 144 0.58 -5.05 26.41
C LEU A 144 1.83 -5.93 26.26
N ASP A 145 1.86 -7.04 27.00
CA ASP A 145 2.89 -8.07 26.85
C ASP A 145 2.89 -8.64 25.42
N VAL A 146 4.09 -8.90 24.88
CA VAL A 146 4.29 -9.39 23.51
C VAL A 146 3.47 -10.65 23.23
N ARG A 147 3.38 -11.58 24.18
CA ARG A 147 2.67 -12.86 23.96
C ARG A 147 1.16 -12.65 23.90
N ILE A 148 0.63 -11.74 24.71
CA ILE A 148 -0.80 -11.41 24.70
C ILE A 148 -1.16 -10.67 23.41
N ALA A 149 -0.29 -9.78 22.94
CA ALA A 149 -0.47 -9.11 21.66
C ALA A 149 -0.48 -10.10 20.48
N GLU A 150 0.45 -11.06 20.46
CA GLU A 150 0.48 -12.13 19.45
C GLU A 150 -0.76 -13.05 19.56
N GLY A 151 -1.17 -13.41 20.78
CA GLY A 151 -2.39 -14.17 21.02
C GLY A 151 -3.65 -13.44 20.54
N PHE A 152 -3.71 -12.12 20.72
CA PHE A 152 -4.78 -11.27 20.21
C PHE A 152 -4.82 -11.26 18.68
N VAL A 153 -3.68 -11.08 18.01
CA VAL A 153 -3.61 -11.12 16.53
C VAL A 153 -4.02 -12.48 16.02
N SER A 154 -3.55 -13.57 16.62
CA SER A 154 -3.96 -14.93 16.24
C SER A 154 -5.47 -15.13 16.42
N ALA A 155 -6.03 -14.70 17.56
CA ALA A 155 -7.48 -14.79 17.79
C ALA A 155 -8.26 -13.97 16.74
N TRP A 156 -7.77 -12.77 16.39
CA TRP A 156 -8.37 -11.94 15.35
C TRP A 156 -8.38 -12.64 13.98
N GLU A 157 -7.27 -13.24 13.57
CA GLU A 157 -7.19 -14.00 12.30
C GLU A 157 -8.14 -15.20 12.30
N SER A 158 -8.25 -15.91 13.43
CA SER A 158 -9.16 -17.04 13.57
C SER A 158 -10.62 -16.57 13.45
N LEU A 159 -10.98 -15.45 14.08
CA LEU A 159 -12.30 -14.83 13.94
C LEU A 159 -12.56 -14.31 12.52
N ASN A 160 -11.53 -13.82 11.83
CA ASN A 160 -11.61 -13.37 10.44
C ASN A 160 -11.97 -14.52 9.49
N SER A 161 -11.57 -15.76 9.82
CA SER A 161 -11.97 -16.95 9.07
C SER A 161 -13.45 -17.33 9.25
N ILE A 162 -14.16 -16.71 10.19
CA ILE A 162 -15.55 -17.06 10.54
C ILE A 162 -16.51 -15.92 10.19
N ILE A 163 -16.26 -14.71 10.71
CA ILE A 163 -17.11 -13.51 10.56
C ILE A 163 -16.35 -12.30 9.97
N PRO A 164 -15.75 -12.43 8.78
CA PRO A 164 -14.85 -11.41 8.22
C PRO A 164 -15.49 -10.02 8.12
N HIS A 165 -16.67 -9.92 7.50
CA HIS A 165 -17.35 -8.64 7.27
C HIS A 165 -17.68 -7.89 8.59
N SER A 166 -18.29 -8.57 9.56
CA SER A 166 -18.58 -8.00 10.88
C SER A 166 -17.29 -7.60 11.61
N LEU A 167 -16.25 -8.45 11.55
CA LEU A 167 -14.98 -8.20 12.23
C LEU A 167 -14.25 -6.98 11.67
N TRP A 168 -14.24 -6.81 10.34
CA TRP A 168 -13.62 -5.63 9.71
C TRP A 168 -14.29 -4.34 10.17
N VAL A 169 -15.63 -4.31 10.17
CA VAL A 169 -16.40 -3.15 10.62
C VAL A 169 -16.13 -2.84 12.10
N MET A 170 -16.17 -3.86 12.97
CA MET A 170 -15.86 -3.68 14.40
C MET A 170 -14.43 -3.18 14.61
N THR A 171 -13.46 -3.68 13.83
CA THR A 171 -12.05 -3.29 13.92
C THR A 171 -11.88 -1.82 13.51
N ILE A 172 -12.45 -1.40 12.38
CA ILE A 172 -12.33 -0.01 11.91
C ILE A 172 -13.06 0.95 12.85
N ASN A 173 -14.28 0.63 13.28
CA ASN A 173 -15.04 1.47 14.20
C ASN A 173 -14.32 1.61 15.57
N GLY A 174 -13.66 0.54 16.04
CA GLY A 174 -12.81 0.59 17.23
C GLY A 174 -11.57 1.50 17.06
N LEU A 175 -11.04 1.62 15.84
CA LEU A 175 -9.86 2.43 15.53
C LEU A 175 -10.16 3.89 15.20
N THR A 176 -11.34 4.19 14.66
CA THR A 176 -11.79 5.56 14.34
C THR A 176 -12.59 6.18 15.48
N GLY A 177 -13.25 5.36 16.32
CA GLY A 177 -14.23 5.82 17.29
C GLY A 177 -15.56 6.27 16.68
N GLU A 178 -15.75 6.01 15.38
CA GLU A 178 -16.95 6.35 14.61
C GLU A 178 -17.73 5.07 14.26
N ASN A 179 -19.05 5.20 14.06
CA ASN A 179 -19.90 4.08 13.68
C ASN A 179 -20.13 4.08 12.16
N HIS A 180 -19.34 3.28 11.44
CA HIS A 180 -19.52 3.05 10.01
C HIS A 180 -20.18 1.70 9.75
N THR A 181 -20.94 1.63 8.65
CA THR A 181 -21.40 0.37 8.09
C THR A 181 -20.38 -0.18 7.09
N LEU A 182 -20.47 -1.47 6.76
CA LEU A 182 -19.65 -2.05 5.69
C LEU A 182 -19.86 -1.31 4.35
N TYR A 183 -21.09 -0.85 4.09
CA TYR A 183 -21.41 -0.07 2.89
C TYR A 183 -20.60 1.23 2.83
N ASP A 184 -20.51 1.97 3.94
CA ASP A 184 -19.77 3.24 4.00
C ASP A 184 -18.27 3.01 3.72
N LEU A 185 -17.69 1.97 4.33
CA LEU A 185 -16.27 1.63 4.16
C LEU A 185 -15.93 1.22 2.73
N ILE A 186 -16.86 0.53 2.06
CA ILE A 186 -16.70 0.11 0.66
C ILE A 186 -16.85 1.29 -0.30
N GLN A 187 -17.77 2.22 -0.02
CA GLN A 187 -17.98 3.41 -0.84
C GLN A 187 -16.80 4.38 -0.74
N ASP A 188 -16.27 4.58 0.47
CA ASP A 188 -15.11 5.43 0.68
C ASP A 188 -14.06 4.78 1.59
N ILE A 189 -13.08 4.14 0.95
CA ILE A 189 -11.93 3.53 1.62
C ILE A 189 -11.09 4.55 2.41
N ARG A 190 -11.16 5.86 2.09
CA ARG A 190 -10.42 6.88 2.85
C ARG A 190 -10.86 6.98 4.30
N ILE A 191 -12.08 6.53 4.63
CA ILE A 191 -12.57 6.46 6.01
C ILE A 191 -11.62 5.60 6.86
N VAL A 192 -11.09 4.52 6.30
CA VAL A 192 -10.15 3.60 6.97
C VAL A 192 -8.84 4.28 7.39
N PHE A 193 -8.46 5.37 6.72
CA PHE A 193 -7.26 6.17 7.02
C PHE A 193 -7.49 7.22 8.12
N ARG A 194 -8.73 7.45 8.56
CA ARG A 194 -9.07 8.38 9.65
C ARG A 194 -8.95 7.74 11.04
N CYS A 195 -8.21 6.65 11.15
CA CYS A 195 -7.94 5.97 12.42
C CYS A 195 -6.88 6.71 13.26
N ASP A 196 -6.73 6.28 14.51
CA ASP A 196 -5.66 6.74 15.40
C ASP A 196 -4.26 6.57 14.74
N GLU A 197 -3.48 7.66 14.67
CA GLU A 197 -2.16 7.68 14.02
C GLU A 197 -1.18 6.63 14.58
N ARG A 198 -1.37 6.22 15.85
CA ARG A 198 -0.52 5.22 16.52
C ARG A 198 -0.60 3.85 15.84
N VAL A 199 -1.69 3.56 15.11
CA VAL A 199 -1.86 2.35 14.29
C VAL A 199 -0.69 2.19 13.34
N PHE A 200 -0.29 3.27 12.66
CA PHE A 200 0.72 3.24 11.61
C PHE A 200 2.14 3.03 12.12
N ARG A 201 2.34 2.98 13.44
CA ARG A 201 3.61 2.68 14.12
C ARG A 201 3.50 1.50 15.08
N SER A 202 2.38 0.78 15.05
CA SER A 202 2.15 -0.42 15.84
C SER A 202 2.54 -1.67 15.07
N GLN A 203 3.38 -2.52 15.67
CA GLN A 203 3.84 -3.76 15.03
C GLN A 203 2.74 -4.82 14.88
N TYR A 204 1.70 -4.75 15.72
CA TYR A 204 0.62 -5.75 15.75
C TYR A 204 -0.63 -5.27 15.02
N ILE A 205 -0.98 -3.98 15.17
CA ILE A 205 -2.21 -3.44 14.59
C ILE A 205 -2.02 -3.06 13.12
N LEU A 206 -0.83 -2.61 12.69
CA LEU A 206 -0.61 -2.26 11.28
C LEU A 206 -0.83 -3.45 10.33
N PRO A 207 -0.31 -4.68 10.58
CA PRO A 207 -0.63 -5.84 9.75
C PRO A 207 -2.14 -6.13 9.67
N VAL A 208 -2.83 -6.12 10.82
CA VAL A 208 -4.29 -6.32 10.88
C VAL A 208 -5.03 -5.26 10.07
N TRP A 209 -4.63 -3.99 10.20
CA TRP A 209 -5.21 -2.89 9.45
C TRP A 209 -4.95 -3.00 7.94
N LEU A 210 -3.73 -3.38 7.53
CA LEU A 210 -3.40 -3.64 6.12
C LEU A 210 -4.22 -4.81 5.54
N HIS A 211 -4.44 -5.85 6.34
CA HIS A 211 -5.30 -6.98 5.96
C HIS A 211 -6.72 -6.51 5.64
N VAL A 212 -7.34 -5.77 6.58
CA VAL A 212 -8.68 -5.20 6.41
C VAL A 212 -8.73 -4.28 5.19
N LEU A 213 -7.73 -3.42 5.00
CA LEU A 213 -7.64 -2.52 3.85
C LEU A 213 -7.62 -3.30 2.52
N THR A 214 -6.86 -4.40 2.45
CA THR A 214 -6.78 -5.28 1.27
C THR A 214 -8.14 -5.87 0.92
N CYS A 215 -8.82 -6.42 1.92
CA CYS A 215 -10.14 -7.02 1.75
C CYS A 215 -11.16 -5.98 1.30
N LEU A 216 -11.22 -4.81 1.97
CA LEU A 216 -12.13 -3.72 1.60
C LEU A 216 -11.87 -3.19 0.19
N ARG A 217 -10.60 -3.08 -0.22
CA ARG A 217 -10.21 -2.74 -1.59
C ARG A 217 -10.77 -3.74 -2.59
N THR A 218 -10.57 -5.02 -2.36
CA THR A 218 -11.07 -6.10 -3.22
C THR A 218 -12.59 -6.06 -3.31
N THR A 219 -13.29 -5.91 -2.17
CA THR A 219 -14.75 -5.79 -2.14
C THR A 219 -15.25 -4.57 -2.91
N SER A 220 -14.63 -3.40 -2.72
CA SER A 220 -15.02 -2.16 -3.39
C SER A 220 -14.87 -2.28 -4.90
N LYS A 221 -13.72 -2.75 -5.37
CA LYS A 221 -13.46 -3.00 -6.80
C LYS A 221 -14.47 -4.00 -7.37
N HIS A 222 -14.71 -5.12 -6.68
CA HIS A 222 -15.66 -6.12 -7.13
C HIS A 222 -17.08 -5.57 -7.23
N ARG A 223 -17.57 -4.84 -6.21
CA ARG A 223 -18.93 -4.27 -6.20
C ARG A 223 -19.12 -3.24 -7.30
N ILE A 224 -18.13 -2.39 -7.56
CA ILE A 224 -18.17 -1.42 -8.67
C ILE A 224 -18.34 -2.16 -10.00
N TRP A 225 -17.53 -3.19 -10.26
CA TRP A 225 -17.62 -3.99 -11.48
C TRP A 225 -18.94 -4.78 -11.58
N LYS A 226 -19.42 -5.36 -10.49
CA LYS A 226 -20.70 -6.07 -10.43
C LYS A 226 -21.87 -5.13 -10.75
N ARG A 227 -21.88 -3.92 -10.18
CA ARG A 227 -22.88 -2.89 -10.45
C ARG A 227 -22.86 -2.45 -11.92
N TYR A 228 -21.67 -2.31 -12.51
CA TYR A 228 -21.53 -2.01 -13.93
C TYR A 228 -22.16 -3.09 -14.82
N HIS A 229 -21.85 -4.37 -14.61
CA HIS A 229 -22.36 -5.45 -15.44
C HIS A 229 -23.87 -5.72 -15.24
N SER A 230 -24.38 -5.55 -14.02
CA SER A 230 -25.80 -5.79 -13.71
C SER A 230 -26.73 -4.68 -14.22
N VAL A 231 -26.36 -3.42 -13.97
CA VAL A 231 -27.25 -2.26 -14.22
C VAL A 231 -26.87 -1.51 -15.50
N TYR A 232 -25.59 -1.16 -15.66
CA TYR A 232 -25.17 -0.23 -16.71
C TYR A 232 -24.92 -0.91 -18.06
N SER A 233 -24.41 -2.14 -18.06
CA SER A 233 -24.15 -2.89 -19.31
C SER A 233 -25.42 -3.30 -20.06
N LYS A 234 -26.58 -3.32 -19.39
CA LYS A 234 -27.87 -3.74 -19.98
C LYS A 234 -28.71 -2.58 -20.49
N GLN A 235 -28.35 -1.33 -20.17
CA GLN A 235 -29.10 -0.15 -20.62
C GLN A 235 -28.75 0.15 -22.09
N THR A 236 -29.73 -0.03 -22.98
CA THR A 236 -29.61 0.16 -24.44
C THR A 236 -29.42 1.61 -24.87
N ASN A 237 -29.65 2.57 -23.97
CA ASN A 237 -29.39 3.99 -24.20
C ASN A 237 -27.93 4.32 -23.85
N HIS A 238 -27.01 3.90 -24.72
CA HIS A 238 -25.61 4.29 -24.66
C HIS A 238 -25.46 5.80 -24.65
N THR A 239 -25.02 6.39 -23.53
CA THR A 239 -24.16 7.58 -23.56
C THR A 239 -23.27 7.63 -22.31
N HIS A 240 -21.96 7.75 -22.55
CA HIS A 240 -20.87 8.11 -21.64
C HIS A 240 -20.24 7.06 -20.69
N PHE A 241 -20.96 6.15 -20.02
CA PHE A 241 -20.31 5.26 -19.03
C PHE A 241 -19.93 3.88 -19.60
N ASN A 242 -18.63 3.63 -19.80
CA ASN A 242 -18.10 2.37 -20.35
C ASN A 242 -17.12 1.69 -19.38
N SER A 243 -16.65 0.49 -19.73
CA SER A 243 -15.69 -0.30 -18.95
C SER A 243 -14.37 0.44 -18.70
N ARG A 244 -13.94 1.34 -19.59
CA ARG A 244 -12.73 2.15 -19.41
C ARG A 244 -12.91 3.17 -18.29
N ASN A 245 -14.10 3.73 -18.13
CA ASN A 245 -14.40 4.64 -17.02
C ASN A 245 -14.43 3.90 -15.68
N VAL A 246 -14.98 2.69 -15.67
CA VAL A 246 -14.96 1.82 -14.48
C VAL A 246 -13.51 1.51 -14.10
N LEU A 247 -12.69 1.09 -15.05
CA LEU A 247 -11.27 0.82 -14.84
C LEU A 247 -10.52 2.08 -14.34
N ALA A 248 -10.80 3.25 -14.92
CA ALA A 248 -10.21 4.51 -14.50
C ALA A 248 -10.61 4.86 -13.05
N LEU A 249 -11.86 4.64 -12.67
CA LEU A 249 -12.34 4.84 -11.30
C LEU A 249 -11.64 3.90 -10.32
N THR A 250 -11.59 2.60 -10.61
CA THR A 250 -10.94 1.62 -9.73
C THR A 250 -9.44 1.91 -9.61
N ASN A 251 -8.78 2.27 -10.72
CA ASN A 251 -7.37 2.62 -10.69
C ASN A 251 -7.12 3.94 -9.92
N ALA A 252 -8.00 4.93 -10.06
CA ALA A 252 -7.90 6.18 -9.30
C ALA A 252 -8.06 5.94 -7.80
N GLN A 253 -8.99 5.08 -7.40
CA GLN A 253 -9.19 4.69 -6.00
C GLN A 253 -7.96 3.97 -5.45
N ASP A 254 -7.44 2.98 -6.19
CA ASP A 254 -6.23 2.25 -5.81
C ASP A 254 -5.03 3.19 -5.69
N THR A 255 -4.83 4.07 -6.66
CA THR A 255 -3.67 4.97 -6.64
C THR A 255 -3.78 6.00 -5.51
N ALA A 256 -4.99 6.49 -5.21
CA ALA A 256 -5.21 7.37 -4.06
C ALA A 256 -4.89 6.67 -2.74
N MET A 257 -5.30 5.41 -2.58
CA MET A 257 -4.94 4.59 -1.42
C MET A 257 -3.42 4.39 -1.31
N LEU A 258 -2.75 4.08 -2.43
CA LEU A 258 -1.30 3.93 -2.48
C LEU A 258 -0.57 5.23 -2.09
N GLN A 259 -1.08 6.39 -2.51
CA GLN A 259 -0.51 7.68 -2.11
C GLN A 259 -0.63 7.92 -0.60
N LEU A 260 -1.81 7.68 -0.02
CA LEU A 260 -2.00 7.80 1.43
C LEU A 260 -1.06 6.86 2.19
N LEU A 261 -0.88 5.63 1.71
CA LEU A 261 0.09 4.68 2.29
C LEU A 261 1.54 5.18 2.22
N LEU A 262 1.94 5.80 1.10
CA LEU A 262 3.26 6.40 0.97
C LEU A 262 3.44 7.60 1.91
N GLU A 263 2.43 8.42 2.10
CA GLU A 263 2.47 9.53 3.06
C GLU A 263 2.70 9.04 4.50
N LEU A 264 2.12 7.89 4.88
CA LEU A 264 2.35 7.26 6.19
C LEU A 264 3.81 6.82 6.40
N CYS A 265 4.59 6.65 5.33
CA CYS A 265 6.02 6.33 5.40
C CYS A 265 6.93 7.53 5.67
N LEU A 266 6.39 8.77 5.64
CA LEU A 266 7.15 9.97 6.00
C LEU A 266 7.51 9.96 7.49
N GLU A 267 8.68 10.52 7.80
CA GLU A 267 9.15 10.64 9.19
C GLU A 267 8.37 11.74 9.90
N THR A 268 7.74 11.39 11.02
CA THR A 268 7.01 12.33 11.88
C THR A 268 7.89 12.74 13.06
N PRO A 269 7.62 13.88 13.74
CA PRO A 269 8.44 14.31 14.88
C PRO A 269 8.48 13.29 16.03
N THR A 270 7.45 12.46 16.18
CA THR A 270 7.37 11.38 17.18
C THR A 270 8.30 10.20 16.84
N ASP A 271 8.61 10.00 15.56
CA ASP A 271 9.48 8.91 15.07
C ASP A 271 10.96 9.14 15.41
N LYS A 272 11.37 10.38 15.72
CA LYS A 272 12.77 10.69 16.10
C LYS A 272 13.26 9.88 17.30
N ASN A 273 12.35 9.53 18.20
CA ASN A 273 12.63 8.74 19.40
C ASN A 273 12.49 7.22 19.16
N ASN A 274 11.90 6.79 18.04
CA ASN A 274 11.68 5.37 17.75
C ASN A 274 11.73 5.07 16.24
N LYS A 275 12.95 5.12 15.70
CA LYS A 275 13.22 4.84 14.29
C LYS A 275 12.93 3.39 13.89
N GLU A 276 13.09 2.45 14.81
CA GLU A 276 12.86 1.02 14.54
C GLU A 276 11.39 0.74 14.16
N CYS A 277 10.44 1.33 14.89
CA CYS A 277 9.02 1.19 14.56
C CYS A 277 8.70 1.77 13.17
N LEU A 278 9.29 2.92 12.82
CA LEU A 278 9.12 3.52 11.49
C LEU A 278 9.66 2.61 10.39
N GLU A 279 10.85 2.02 10.57
CA GLU A 279 11.44 1.09 9.59
C GLU A 279 10.62 -0.19 9.42
N LYS A 280 10.06 -0.73 10.51
CA LYS A 280 9.15 -1.89 10.45
C LYS A 280 7.87 -1.54 9.70
N SER A 281 7.26 -0.38 10.02
CA SER A 281 6.07 0.09 9.32
C SER A 281 6.31 0.32 7.83
N ARG A 282 7.43 0.95 7.45
CA ARG A 282 7.83 1.14 6.06
C ARG A 282 7.95 -0.18 5.32
N ARG A 283 8.58 -1.20 5.92
CA ARG A 283 8.71 -2.54 5.34
C ARG A 283 7.35 -3.18 5.10
N LEU A 284 6.43 -3.13 6.07
CA LEU A 284 5.09 -3.69 5.94
C LEU A 284 4.29 -2.98 4.84
N ILE A 285 4.28 -1.65 4.85
CA ILE A 285 3.56 -0.85 3.85
C ILE A 285 4.16 -1.07 2.45
N CYS A 286 5.47 -1.03 2.30
CA CYS A 286 6.12 -1.26 1.00
C CYS A 286 5.91 -2.69 0.49
N SER A 287 5.92 -3.70 1.37
CA SER A 287 5.56 -5.08 1.01
C SER A 287 4.11 -5.17 0.55
N PHE A 288 3.20 -4.43 1.18
CA PHE A 288 1.80 -4.38 0.76
C PHE A 288 1.63 -3.72 -0.63
N ILE A 289 2.29 -2.58 -0.87
CA ILE A 289 2.31 -1.92 -2.17
C ILE A 289 2.93 -2.84 -3.24
N HIS A 290 3.99 -3.56 -2.90
CA HIS A 290 4.62 -4.55 -3.76
C HIS A 290 3.63 -5.63 -4.20
N SER A 291 2.87 -6.20 -3.27
CA SER A 291 1.83 -7.19 -3.58
C SER A 291 0.78 -6.64 -4.54
N ILE A 292 0.33 -5.39 -4.36
CA ILE A 292 -0.61 -4.73 -5.27
C ILE A 292 -0.03 -4.56 -6.68
N PHE A 293 1.26 -4.24 -6.78
CA PHE A 293 1.93 -4.09 -8.06
C PHE A 293 2.10 -5.40 -8.81
N ILE A 294 2.27 -6.52 -8.11
CA ILE A 294 2.34 -7.85 -8.71
C ILE A 294 0.95 -8.35 -9.11
N ASP A 295 -0.05 -8.09 -8.26
CA ASP A 295 -1.44 -8.49 -8.49
C ASP A 295 -2.08 -7.70 -9.65
N GLY A 296 -1.67 -6.44 -9.84
CA GLY A 296 -2.07 -5.60 -10.97
C GLY A 296 -1.49 -6.10 -12.30
N ASP A 297 -2.35 -6.16 -13.32
CA ASP A 297 -2.09 -6.55 -14.72
C ASP A 297 -0.65 -6.39 -15.24
N ARG A 298 -0.27 -7.25 -16.21
CA ARG A 298 1.04 -7.36 -16.90
C ARG A 298 1.77 -6.04 -17.25
N GLU A 299 1.07 -4.91 -17.32
CA GLU A 299 1.59 -3.59 -17.69
C GLU A 299 1.92 -2.69 -16.48
N MET A 300 1.73 -3.15 -15.23
CA MET A 300 1.98 -2.37 -14.01
C MET A 300 1.35 -0.96 -14.04
N ILE A 301 0.11 -0.90 -14.53
CA ILE A 301 -0.60 0.38 -14.75
C ILE A 301 -0.68 1.20 -13.47
N LEU A 302 -0.96 0.56 -12.33
CA LEU A 302 -1.03 1.26 -11.03
C LEU A 302 0.31 1.90 -10.65
N ALA A 303 1.43 1.20 -10.84
CA ALA A 303 2.75 1.76 -10.59
C ALA A 303 3.02 2.94 -11.53
N LYS A 304 2.66 2.83 -12.81
CA LYS A 304 2.79 3.94 -13.77
C LYS A 304 1.96 5.15 -13.32
N ILE A 305 0.69 4.98 -12.98
CA ILE A 305 -0.18 6.08 -12.54
C ILE A 305 0.38 6.73 -11.28
N LEU A 306 0.81 5.95 -10.28
CA LEU A 306 1.40 6.46 -9.05
C LEU A 306 2.61 7.36 -9.29
N HIS A 307 3.57 6.90 -10.09
CA HIS A 307 4.78 7.67 -10.38
C HIS A 307 4.51 8.90 -11.27
N PHE A 308 3.45 8.89 -12.10
CA PHE A 308 3.01 10.05 -12.86
C PHE A 308 2.20 11.06 -12.03
N GLN A 309 1.60 10.61 -10.93
CA GLN A 309 1.01 11.46 -9.91
C GLN A 309 2.07 12.07 -8.99
N THR A 310 3.25 11.44 -8.91
CA THR A 310 4.39 11.83 -8.06
C THR A 310 4.08 11.73 -6.56
N TYR A 311 5.12 11.68 -5.75
CA TYR A 311 5.05 11.70 -4.28
C TYR A 311 6.31 12.40 -3.74
N SER A 312 6.40 12.61 -2.42
CA SER A 312 7.57 13.27 -1.81
C SER A 312 8.87 12.61 -2.26
N THR A 313 9.83 13.43 -2.74
CA THR A 313 11.13 12.93 -3.22
C THR A 313 11.93 12.24 -2.13
N GLU A 314 11.65 12.54 -0.85
CA GLU A 314 12.23 11.88 0.32
C GLU A 314 11.87 10.41 0.42
N LEU A 315 10.75 9.99 -0.19
CA LEU A 315 10.30 8.60 -0.18
C LEU A 315 10.92 7.78 -1.32
N ILE A 316 11.51 8.41 -2.34
CA ILE A 316 12.10 7.70 -3.50
C ILE A 316 13.13 6.64 -3.05
N PRO A 317 14.11 6.95 -2.17
CA PRO A 317 15.08 5.96 -1.72
C PRO A 317 14.41 4.77 -1.02
N ILE A 318 13.40 5.04 -0.18
CA ILE A 318 12.68 4.01 0.57
C ILE A 318 11.87 3.12 -0.37
N VAL A 319 11.14 3.74 -1.31
CA VAL A 319 10.29 3.04 -2.28
C VAL A 319 11.16 2.17 -3.19
N VAL A 320 12.23 2.74 -3.74
CA VAL A 320 13.18 2.01 -4.59
C VAL A 320 13.79 0.85 -3.83
N ASP A 321 14.22 1.04 -2.57
CA ASP A 321 14.87 -0.01 -1.77
C ASP A 321 13.89 -1.12 -1.33
N LEU A 322 12.72 -0.77 -0.82
CA LEU A 322 11.81 -1.71 -0.16
C LEU A 322 10.77 -2.37 -1.09
N ILE A 323 10.59 -1.88 -2.33
CA ILE A 323 9.63 -2.46 -3.28
C ILE A 323 10.38 -3.16 -4.43
N PRO A 324 10.52 -4.50 -4.40
CA PRO A 324 11.31 -5.23 -5.39
C PRO A 324 10.76 -5.16 -6.82
N SER A 325 9.45 -5.02 -7.01
CA SER A 325 8.79 -5.01 -8.33
C SER A 325 9.08 -3.76 -9.16
N LEU A 326 9.78 -2.75 -8.62
CA LEU A 326 10.06 -1.50 -9.33
C LEU A 326 11.06 -1.63 -10.49
N TYR A 327 11.71 -2.77 -10.67
CA TYR A 327 12.65 -2.99 -11.79
C TYR A 327 11.99 -2.81 -13.18
N ILE A 328 10.66 -2.84 -13.27
CA ILE A 328 9.92 -2.64 -14.53
C ILE A 328 9.65 -1.15 -14.81
N VAL A 329 9.73 -0.28 -13.79
CA VAL A 329 9.41 1.16 -13.87
C VAL A 329 10.27 1.89 -14.90
N LEU A 330 11.49 1.40 -15.16
CA LEU A 330 12.37 1.94 -16.19
C LEU A 330 11.66 2.14 -17.55
N GLY A 331 10.73 1.24 -17.90
CA GLY A 331 10.01 1.27 -19.18
C GLY A 331 9.26 2.59 -19.44
N PHE A 332 8.78 3.28 -18.40
CA PHE A 332 8.04 4.54 -18.54
C PHE A 332 8.81 5.78 -18.07
N ILE A 333 10.06 5.66 -17.60
CA ILE A 333 10.93 6.81 -17.27
C ILE A 333 11.10 7.78 -18.46
N PRO A 334 11.29 7.33 -19.72
CA PRO A 334 11.38 8.25 -20.84
C PRO A 334 10.11 9.09 -21.07
N GLU A 335 8.94 8.54 -20.72
CA GLU A 335 7.66 9.25 -20.82
C GLU A 335 7.46 10.21 -19.64
N LEU A 336 7.88 9.81 -18.43
CA LEU A 336 7.81 10.63 -17.23
C LEU A 336 8.73 11.87 -17.30
N THR A 337 9.96 11.69 -17.78
CA THR A 337 10.94 12.79 -17.96
C THR A 337 10.56 13.75 -19.10
N ARG A 338 9.58 13.40 -19.95
CA ARG A 338 9.06 14.27 -21.01
C ARG A 338 7.75 14.99 -20.65
N GLN A 339 7.23 14.78 -19.44
CA GLN A 339 6.04 15.49 -18.98
C GLN A 339 6.22 17.01 -19.06
N PRO A 340 5.17 17.79 -19.36
CA PRO A 340 5.30 19.25 -19.51
C PRO A 340 5.63 19.95 -18.18
N GLN A 341 5.21 19.39 -17.04
CA GLN A 341 5.49 19.93 -15.71
C GLN A 341 6.93 19.61 -15.29
N VAL A 342 7.69 20.63 -14.84
CA VAL A 342 9.09 20.47 -14.44
C VAL A 342 9.22 19.55 -13.21
N ASP A 343 8.31 19.65 -12.24
CA ASP A 343 8.35 18.84 -11.02
C ASP A 343 8.31 17.33 -11.32
N LYS A 344 7.48 16.93 -12.29
CA LYS A 344 7.41 15.53 -12.76
C LYS A 344 8.68 15.07 -13.45
N GLN A 345 9.35 15.98 -14.17
CA GLN A 345 10.62 15.68 -14.82
C GLN A 345 11.72 15.48 -13.79
N VAL A 346 11.79 16.36 -12.76
CA VAL A 346 12.74 16.25 -11.64
C VAL A 346 12.50 14.94 -10.90
N PHE A 347 11.24 14.64 -10.55
CA PHE A 347 10.87 13.37 -9.93
C PHE A 347 11.32 12.17 -10.78
N GLY A 348 11.07 12.20 -12.09
CA GLY A 348 11.50 11.14 -13.01
C GLY A 348 13.02 11.00 -13.12
N ILE A 349 13.77 12.10 -13.07
CA ILE A 349 15.24 12.10 -13.04
C ILE A 349 15.73 11.45 -11.75
N LEU A 350 15.23 11.89 -10.59
CA LEU A 350 15.61 11.35 -9.29
C LEU A 350 15.29 9.86 -9.18
N LEU A 351 14.08 9.46 -9.55
CA LEU A 351 13.67 8.06 -9.58
C LEU A 351 14.60 7.21 -10.46
N ALA A 352 14.95 7.70 -11.66
CA ALA A 352 15.86 7.00 -12.54
C ALA A 352 17.28 6.86 -11.94
N CYS A 353 17.79 7.89 -11.28
CA CYS A 353 19.09 7.85 -10.62
C CYS A 353 19.15 6.80 -9.50
N TYR A 354 18.15 6.75 -8.61
CA TYR A 354 18.08 5.73 -7.56
C TYR A 354 17.88 4.32 -8.11
N LEU A 355 17.07 4.19 -9.16
CA LEU A 355 16.87 2.91 -9.84
C LEU A 355 18.16 2.39 -10.51
N CYS A 356 18.97 3.27 -11.09
CA CYS A 356 20.27 2.91 -11.67
C CYS A 356 21.23 2.39 -10.60
N GLU A 357 21.28 3.02 -9.42
CA GLU A 357 22.12 2.56 -8.30
C GLU A 357 21.66 1.21 -7.76
N LYS A 358 20.35 0.98 -7.65
CA LYS A 358 19.81 -0.31 -7.20
C LYS A 358 19.94 -1.42 -8.25
N TYR A 359 19.78 -1.09 -9.54
CA TYR A 359 19.79 -2.04 -10.66
C TYR A 359 20.79 -1.60 -11.75
N PRO A 360 22.10 -1.85 -11.56
CA PRO A 360 23.14 -1.42 -12.49
C PRO A 360 23.20 -2.32 -13.75
N LEU A 361 22.21 -2.19 -14.62
CA LEU A 361 22.08 -2.95 -15.87
C LEU A 361 22.25 -2.05 -17.10
N GLU A 362 22.68 -2.62 -18.23
CA GLU A 362 22.95 -1.88 -19.48
C GLU A 362 21.74 -1.08 -20.00
N ASN A 363 20.53 -1.64 -19.90
CA ASN A 363 19.31 -0.94 -20.30
C ASN A 363 19.02 0.29 -19.42
N TYR A 364 19.42 0.28 -18.15
CA TYR A 364 19.30 1.43 -17.24
C TYR A 364 20.30 2.51 -17.64
N LEU A 365 21.55 2.14 -17.90
CA LEU A 365 22.56 3.06 -18.44
C LEU A 365 22.06 3.72 -19.73
N MET A 366 21.62 2.94 -20.71
CA MET A 366 21.11 3.45 -21.98
C MET A 366 19.93 4.41 -21.82
N THR A 367 19.07 4.18 -20.82
CA THR A 367 17.96 5.09 -20.49
C THR A 367 18.46 6.39 -19.87
N ALA A 368 19.45 6.28 -18.97
CA ALA A 368 20.10 7.43 -18.36
C ALA A 368 20.78 8.35 -19.39
N GLU A 369 21.57 7.76 -20.30
CA GLU A 369 22.28 8.48 -21.34
C GLU A 369 21.33 9.18 -22.33
N LYS A 370 20.28 8.49 -22.77
CA LYS A 370 19.39 8.99 -23.83
C LYS A 370 18.31 9.94 -23.33
N TYR A 371 17.87 9.79 -22.08
CA TYR A 371 16.69 10.51 -21.59
C TYR A 371 16.93 11.31 -20.32
N VAL A 372 17.67 10.79 -19.34
CA VAL A 372 17.82 11.42 -18.01
C VAL A 372 18.80 12.59 -18.07
N LEU A 373 20.05 12.35 -18.48
CA LEU A 373 21.07 13.42 -18.56
C LEU A 373 20.68 14.51 -19.57
N PRO A 374 20.19 14.19 -20.79
CA PRO A 374 19.72 15.21 -21.72
C PRO A 374 18.54 16.02 -21.17
N ARG A 375 17.69 15.43 -20.31
CA ARG A 375 16.59 16.18 -19.70
C ARG A 375 17.09 17.17 -18.66
N LEU A 376 18.06 16.80 -17.82
CA LEU A 376 18.72 17.76 -16.93
C LEU A 376 19.26 18.96 -17.72
N MET A 377 19.95 18.70 -18.84
CA MET A 377 20.49 19.76 -19.69
C MET A 377 19.40 20.65 -20.29
N LYS A 378 18.24 20.10 -20.66
CA LYS A 378 17.08 20.88 -21.13
C LYS A 378 16.43 21.73 -20.03
N ILE A 379 16.47 21.27 -18.78
CA ILE A 379 16.01 22.05 -17.62
C ILE A 379 16.99 23.20 -17.35
N ALA A 380 18.30 22.94 -17.45
CA ALA A 380 19.34 23.94 -17.26
C ALA A 380 19.36 25.00 -18.37
N PHE A 381 19.17 24.56 -19.62
CA PHE A 381 19.21 25.39 -20.83
C PHE A 381 17.91 25.23 -21.62
N PRO A 382 16.83 25.90 -21.20
CA PRO A 382 15.54 25.79 -21.88
C PRO A 382 15.62 26.31 -23.31
N ILE A 383 14.81 25.72 -24.20
CA ILE A 383 14.75 26.09 -25.60
C ILE A 383 14.11 27.48 -25.72
N THR A 384 14.80 28.41 -26.38
CA THR A 384 14.30 29.76 -26.65
C THR A 384 13.21 29.72 -27.74
N LYS A 385 12.48 30.84 -27.92
CA LYS A 385 11.42 30.96 -28.94
C LYS A 385 11.92 30.68 -30.38
N GLU A 386 13.24 30.76 -30.59
CA GLU A 386 13.91 30.52 -31.87
C GLU A 386 14.29 29.04 -32.09
N GLY A 387 13.95 28.15 -31.16
CA GLY A 387 14.23 26.72 -31.27
C GLY A 387 15.64 26.29 -30.86
N HIS A 388 16.47 27.24 -30.41
CA HIS A 388 17.83 26.98 -29.93
C HIS A 388 17.90 26.90 -28.39
N PRO A 389 18.80 26.10 -27.81
CA PRO A 389 19.03 26.12 -26.36
C PRO A 389 19.48 27.51 -25.90
N SER A 390 18.95 27.99 -24.77
CA SER A 390 19.43 29.23 -24.15
C SER A 390 20.94 29.15 -23.91
N PRO A 391 21.73 30.20 -24.26
CA PRO A 391 23.17 30.24 -23.98
C PRO A 391 23.47 30.44 -22.49
N THR A 392 22.47 30.88 -21.71
CA THR A 392 22.58 31.12 -20.27
C THR A 392 21.77 30.09 -19.50
N CYS A 393 22.35 29.56 -18.41
CA CYS A 393 21.66 28.64 -17.53
C CYS A 393 20.58 29.39 -16.75
N MET A 394 19.38 28.83 -16.70
CA MET A 394 18.30 29.36 -15.86
C MET A 394 18.34 28.70 -14.48
N PRO A 395 18.78 29.41 -13.42
CA PRO A 395 18.79 28.85 -12.07
C PRO A 395 17.36 28.56 -11.62
N SER A 396 17.13 27.34 -11.14
CA SER A 396 15.82 26.87 -10.67
C SER A 396 15.99 25.90 -9.51
N GLU A 397 14.98 25.81 -8.64
CA GLU A 397 14.94 24.83 -7.55
C GLU A 397 14.95 23.38 -8.10
N ALA A 398 14.39 23.18 -9.29
CA ALA A 398 14.43 21.92 -10.03
C ALA A 398 15.86 21.40 -10.26
N LEU A 399 16.81 22.28 -10.59
CA LEU A 399 18.21 21.91 -10.76
C LEU A 399 18.87 21.56 -9.43
N VAL A 400 18.59 22.35 -8.39
CA VAL A 400 19.08 22.10 -7.03
C VAL A 400 18.66 20.71 -6.56
N GLN A 401 17.42 20.30 -6.83
CA GLN A 401 16.91 18.99 -6.46
C GLN A 401 17.46 17.86 -7.35
N ALA A 402 17.55 18.06 -8.67
CA ALA A 402 17.92 16.99 -9.60
C ALA A 402 19.42 16.66 -9.60
N ILE A 403 20.29 17.65 -9.42
CA ILE A 403 21.76 17.50 -9.55
C ILE A 403 22.35 16.46 -8.57
N PRO A 404 21.98 16.47 -7.27
CA PRO A 404 22.45 15.45 -6.33
C PRO A 404 22.13 14.01 -6.77
N GLY A 405 21.02 13.81 -7.49
CA GLY A 405 20.63 12.50 -8.03
C GLY A 405 21.72 11.86 -8.88
N PHE A 406 22.46 12.65 -9.67
CA PHE A 406 23.49 12.13 -10.57
C PHE A 406 24.71 11.55 -9.86
N VAL A 407 24.90 11.82 -8.56
CA VAL A 407 25.91 11.13 -7.74
C VAL A 407 25.59 9.63 -7.66
N HIS A 408 24.33 9.26 -7.48
CA HIS A 408 23.89 7.86 -7.48
C HIS A 408 24.15 7.17 -8.83
N LEU A 409 24.01 7.93 -9.92
CA LEU A 409 24.24 7.44 -11.26
C LEU A 409 25.74 7.22 -11.55
N ALA A 410 26.61 8.11 -11.04
CA ALA A 410 28.05 7.93 -11.11
C ALA A 410 28.55 6.73 -10.28
N ARG A 411 27.94 6.48 -9.11
CA ARG A 411 28.20 5.27 -8.31
C ARG A 411 27.80 3.99 -9.04
N ALA A 412 26.64 4.01 -9.69
CA ALA A 412 26.15 2.87 -10.47
C ALA A 412 27.03 2.59 -11.71
N PHE A 413 27.42 3.66 -12.42
CA PHE A 413 28.13 3.59 -13.70
C PHE A 413 29.31 4.57 -13.72
N PRO A 414 30.48 4.20 -13.15
CA PRO A 414 31.65 5.08 -13.11
C PRO A 414 32.11 5.57 -14.49
N HIS A 415 32.01 4.73 -15.52
CA HIS A 415 32.34 5.09 -16.91
C HIS A 415 31.48 6.23 -17.50
N PHE A 416 30.28 6.45 -16.96
CA PHE A 416 29.41 7.54 -17.37
C PHE A 416 29.70 8.85 -16.60
N GLY A 417 30.43 8.76 -15.48
CA GLY A 417 30.85 9.90 -14.67
C GLY A 417 31.51 11.05 -15.45
N PRO A 418 32.44 10.81 -16.40
CA PRO A 418 33.01 11.87 -17.23
C PRO A 418 31.98 12.66 -18.05
N GLN A 419 30.90 12.02 -18.50
CA GLN A 419 29.82 12.72 -19.22
C GLN A 419 29.01 13.60 -18.25
N ILE A 420 28.74 13.11 -17.03
CA ILE A 420 28.09 13.88 -15.97
C ILE A 420 28.94 15.11 -15.59
N LEU A 421 30.25 14.94 -15.39
CA LEU A 421 31.17 16.03 -15.05
C LEU A 421 31.17 17.12 -16.13
N ARG A 422 31.21 16.73 -17.41
CA ARG A 422 31.09 17.69 -18.53
C ARG A 422 29.77 18.45 -18.50
N ALA A 423 28.66 17.78 -18.17
CA ALA A 423 27.37 18.42 -18.03
C ALA A 423 27.36 19.43 -16.87
N PHE A 424 27.91 19.06 -15.71
CA PHE A 424 28.04 19.95 -14.56
C PHE A 424 28.92 21.16 -14.86
N ASP A 425 30.05 20.98 -15.52
CA ASP A 425 30.94 22.08 -15.93
C ASP A 425 30.25 23.03 -16.91
N ASN A 426 29.42 22.51 -17.83
CA ASN A 426 28.62 23.33 -18.73
C ASN A 426 27.57 24.14 -17.98
N ILE A 427 26.85 23.53 -17.03
CA ILE A 427 25.89 24.23 -16.17
C ILE A 427 26.60 25.32 -15.37
N ALA A 428 27.74 25.02 -14.75
CA ALA A 428 28.52 25.98 -13.97
C ALA A 428 29.01 27.18 -14.80
N LYS A 429 29.46 26.95 -16.04
CA LYS A 429 29.85 28.01 -16.98
C LYS A 429 28.67 28.88 -17.42
N GLY A 430 27.48 28.28 -17.51
CA GLY A 430 26.26 28.98 -17.91
C GLY A 430 25.60 29.78 -16.78
N LEU A 431 26.02 29.59 -15.53
CA LEU A 431 25.50 30.32 -14.38
C LEU A 431 26.19 31.69 -14.23
N PRO A 432 25.45 32.74 -13.83
CA PRO A 432 26.06 34.04 -13.56
C PRO A 432 27.01 33.94 -12.35
N GLN A 433 28.09 34.73 -12.37
CA GLN A 433 29.16 34.58 -11.40
C GLN A 433 28.72 35.13 -10.02
N PRO A 434 29.05 34.45 -8.90
CA PRO A 434 28.73 34.94 -7.56
C PRO A 434 29.23 36.37 -7.27
N LYS A 435 30.30 36.80 -7.95
CA LYS A 435 30.90 38.13 -7.82
C LYS A 435 30.03 39.27 -8.37
N GLU A 436 29.09 38.96 -9.26
CA GLU A 436 28.20 39.95 -9.89
C GLU A 436 27.04 40.40 -8.98
N PHE A 437 26.84 39.72 -7.84
CA PHE A 437 25.72 39.96 -6.90
C PHE A 437 26.16 40.46 -5.50
N ILE A 438 27.46 40.75 -5.32
CA ILE A 438 27.99 41.27 -4.06
C ILE A 438 27.43 42.69 -3.84
N GLY A 439 26.51 42.84 -2.88
CA GLY A 439 25.89 44.13 -2.50
C GLY A 439 24.37 44.22 -2.65
N GLN A 440 23.69 43.19 -3.16
CA GLN A 440 22.22 43.12 -3.27
C GLN A 440 21.66 41.98 -2.39
N GLU A 441 21.69 42.10 -1.06
CA GLU A 441 21.40 40.99 -0.13
C GLU A 441 19.90 40.63 0.06
N SER A 442 18.99 41.07 -0.81
CA SER A 442 17.54 40.95 -0.55
C SER A 442 16.71 40.23 -1.62
N SER A 443 17.34 39.51 -2.56
CA SER A 443 16.60 38.80 -3.62
C SER A 443 16.73 37.28 -3.49
N SER A 444 15.59 36.57 -3.35
CA SER A 444 15.51 35.09 -3.31
C SER A 444 16.24 34.42 -4.49
N LYS A 445 16.39 35.12 -5.62
CA LYS A 445 17.14 34.65 -6.80
C LYS A 445 18.64 34.50 -6.53
N ILE A 446 19.24 35.36 -5.72
CA ILE A 446 20.67 35.31 -5.39
C ILE A 446 20.94 34.14 -4.46
N ILE A 447 20.07 33.92 -3.46
CA ILE A 447 20.14 32.76 -2.57
C ILE A 447 20.09 31.46 -3.37
N LEU A 448 19.16 31.36 -4.34
CA LEU A 448 19.04 30.20 -5.21
C LEU A 448 20.29 29.95 -6.06
N VAL A 449 20.86 31.00 -6.65
CA VAL A 449 22.10 30.91 -7.46
C VAL A 449 23.28 30.45 -6.61
N LEU A 450 23.46 31.02 -5.42
CA LEU A 450 24.52 30.63 -4.50
C LEU A 450 24.36 29.18 -4.02
N HIS A 451 23.11 28.77 -3.72
CA HIS A 451 22.81 27.41 -3.34
C HIS A 451 23.09 26.42 -4.47
N LEU A 452 22.72 26.76 -5.71
CA LEU A 452 22.99 25.94 -6.88
C LEU A 452 24.50 25.79 -7.15
N HIS A 453 25.29 26.87 -7.02
CA HIS A 453 26.76 26.79 -7.12
C HIS A 453 27.34 25.85 -6.05
N LYS A 454 26.84 25.90 -4.81
CA LYS A 454 27.25 24.99 -3.74
C LYS A 454 26.91 23.53 -4.08
N VAL A 455 25.66 23.26 -4.45
CA VAL A 455 25.17 21.91 -4.78
C VAL A 455 25.91 21.31 -5.97
N LEU A 456 26.19 22.12 -7.01
CA LEU A 456 27.00 21.72 -8.16
C LEU A 456 28.42 21.34 -7.74
N LYS A 457 29.06 22.16 -6.90
CA LYS A 457 30.42 21.89 -6.42
C LYS A 457 30.45 20.59 -5.60
N ASP A 458 29.58 20.48 -4.60
CA ASP A 458 29.51 19.32 -3.71
C ASP A 458 29.22 18.03 -4.51
N SER A 459 28.29 18.08 -5.46
CA SER A 459 27.94 16.92 -6.30
C SER A 459 29.05 16.58 -7.30
N ARG A 460 29.74 17.58 -7.87
CA ARG A 460 30.88 17.38 -8.78
C ARG A 460 32.04 16.69 -8.07
N ASP A 461 32.37 17.14 -6.86
CA ASP A 461 33.44 16.56 -6.05
C ASP A 461 33.13 15.08 -5.72
N LEU A 462 31.88 14.76 -5.37
CA LEU A 462 31.44 13.38 -5.16
C LEU A 462 31.51 12.52 -6.43
N VAL A 463 31.06 13.04 -7.59
CA VAL A 463 31.17 12.31 -8.86
C VAL A 463 32.62 12.09 -9.25
N GLN A 464 33.50 13.08 -9.04
CA GLN A 464 34.93 12.95 -9.33
C GLN A 464 35.56 11.83 -8.50
N VAL A 465 35.22 11.73 -7.22
CA VAL A 465 35.68 10.63 -6.36
C VAL A 465 35.29 9.25 -6.91
N GLU A 466 34.08 9.10 -7.44
CA GLU A 466 33.65 7.81 -8.02
C GLU A 466 34.35 7.50 -9.37
N VAL A 467 34.65 8.52 -10.17
CA VAL A 467 35.45 8.37 -11.40
C VAL A 467 36.90 7.99 -11.07
N ASP A 468 37.50 8.65 -10.08
CA ASP A 468 38.90 8.39 -9.68
C ASP A 468 39.09 6.98 -9.11
N LYS A 469 38.07 6.40 -8.47
CA LYS A 469 38.10 4.99 -8.01
C LYS A 469 38.25 4.00 -9.18
N MET A 470 37.67 4.31 -10.33
CA MET A 470 37.76 3.49 -11.54
C MET A 470 39.16 3.56 -12.16
N ASP A 471 39.81 4.73 -12.14
CA ASP A 471 41.17 4.88 -12.66
C ASP A 471 42.23 4.18 -11.79
N GLN A 472 41.86 3.78 -10.56
CA GLN A 472 42.71 3.06 -9.60
C GLN A 472 42.45 1.54 -9.55
N SER A 473 41.36 1.05 -10.15
CA SER A 473 40.97 -0.36 -10.23
C SER A 473 41.33 -0.97 -11.59
#